data_AF-A0A2J6MNW1-F1
#
_entry.id   AF-A0A2J6MNW1-F1
#
_cell.length_a   1.000
_cell.length_b   1.000
_cell.length_c   1.000
_cell.angle_alpha   90.00
_cell.angle_beta   90.00
_cell.angle_gamma   90.00
#
_symmetry.space_group_name_H-M   'P 1'
#
loop_
_entity.id
_entity.type
_entity.pdbx_description
1 polymer ?
#
loop_
_entity_poly.entity_id
_entity_poly.type
_entity_poly.pdbx_seq_one_letter_code
_entity_poly.pdbx_strand_id
1 'polypeptide(L)'
;MSDLEVIAEHVRKFNDAATARKVVNALLDEAEQLGQDHFHRLGEELDGYDGPPAREVHRWVCLADRYELHYEVLPPYAEKPTTIAVLRVWDTRQDR
;
A
#
# COMPACT_ATOMS: atom_id res chain seq x y z
N MET A 1 -13.55 9.37 -3.50
CA MET A 1 -12.28 10.03 -3.16
C MET A 1 -11.30 8.92 -2.84
N SER A 2 -10.15 8.89 -3.50
CA SER A 2 -9.13 7.85 -3.27
C SER A 2 -8.36 8.11 -1.97
N ASP A 3 -7.74 7.09 -1.38
CA ASP A 3 -6.93 7.27 -0.18
C ASP A 3 -5.79 8.28 -0.40
N LEU A 4 -5.15 8.25 -1.58
CA LEU A 4 -4.08 9.19 -1.94
C LEU A 4 -4.58 10.64 -2.01
N GLU A 5 -5.80 10.88 -2.50
CA GLU A 5 -6.42 12.21 -2.49
C GLU A 5 -6.64 12.70 -1.05
N VAL A 6 -7.20 11.85 -0.19
CA VAL A 6 -7.45 12.18 1.23
C VAL A 6 -6.14 12.50 1.96
N ILE A 7 -5.10 11.68 1.75
CA ILE A 7 -3.76 11.90 2.31
C ILE A 7 -3.18 13.21 1.79
N ALA A 8 -3.24 13.47 0.48
CA ALA A 8 -2.73 14.70 -0.11
C ALA A 8 -3.42 15.95 0.45
N GLU A 9 -4.74 15.91 0.61
CA GLU A 9 -5.52 17.02 1.20
C GLU A 9 -5.15 17.25 2.66
N HIS A 10 -5.02 16.18 3.44
CA HIS A 10 -4.60 16.27 4.84
C HIS A 10 -3.19 16.84 4.97
N VAL A 11 -2.21 16.29 4.25
CA VAL A 11 -0.82 16.77 4.29
C VAL A 11 -0.75 18.23 3.84
N ARG A 12 -1.47 18.62 2.78
CA ARG A 12 -1.55 20.00 2.31
C ARG A 12 -2.11 20.95 3.36
N LYS A 13 -3.13 20.53 4.11
CA LYS A 13 -3.77 21.34 5.16
C LYS A 13 -2.82 21.69 6.30
N PHE A 14 -1.94 20.76 6.69
CA PHE A 14 -1.05 20.93 7.83
C PHE A 14 0.41 21.26 7.47
N ASN A 15 0.76 21.18 6.18
CA ASN A 15 2.08 21.51 5.65
C ASN A 15 1.90 22.45 4.44
N ASP A 16 2.23 21.97 3.24
CA ASP A 16 2.09 22.69 1.99
C ASP A 16 1.85 21.72 0.82
N ALA A 17 1.54 22.28 -0.36
CA ALA A 17 1.28 21.49 -1.56
C ALA A 17 2.53 20.73 -2.07
N ALA A 18 3.74 21.25 -1.84
CA ALA A 18 4.97 20.59 -2.27
C ALA A 18 5.24 19.33 -1.46
N THR A 19 4.97 19.39 -0.16
CA THR A 19 5.09 18.28 0.80
C THR A 19 4.02 17.23 0.52
N ALA A 20 2.78 17.64 0.26
CA ALA A 20 1.72 16.72 -0.17
C ALA A 20 2.12 15.94 -1.43
N ARG A 21 2.65 16.63 -2.45
CA ARG A 21 3.14 15.99 -3.68
C ARG A 21 4.30 15.02 -3.41
N LYS A 22 5.26 15.39 -2.55
CA LYS A 22 6.37 14.50 -2.18
C LYS A 22 5.88 13.22 -1.51
N VAL A 23 4.93 13.34 -0.58
CA VAL A 23 4.35 12.16 0.12
C VAL A 23 3.63 11.25 -0.86
N VAL A 24 2.77 11.79 -1.73
CA VAL A 24 2.04 10.98 -2.73
C VAL A 24 3.01 10.28 -3.68
N ASN A 25 4.02 10.99 -4.19
CA ASN A 25 5.03 10.37 -5.05
C ASN A 25 5.79 9.26 -4.31
N ALA A 26 6.19 9.48 -3.06
CA ALA A 26 6.89 8.44 -2.29
C ALA A 26 6.03 7.19 -2.08
N LEU A 27 4.72 7.34 -1.88
CA LEU A 27 3.79 6.20 -1.79
C LEU A 27 3.63 5.45 -3.13
N LEU A 28 3.67 6.18 -4.25
CA LEU A 28 3.67 5.57 -5.58
C LEU A 28 4.98 4.82 -5.86
N ASP A 29 6.12 5.39 -5.45
CA ASP A 29 7.43 4.76 -5.58
C ASP A 29 7.52 3.46 -4.76
N GLU A 30 6.98 3.45 -3.53
CA GLU A 30 6.86 2.24 -2.70
C GLU A 30 5.97 1.18 -3.37
N ALA A 31 4.83 1.58 -3.92
CA ALA A 31 3.95 0.67 -4.67
C ALA A 31 4.63 0.08 -5.91
N GLU A 32 5.41 0.88 -6.65
CA GLU A 32 6.17 0.41 -7.81
C GLU A 32 7.24 -0.60 -7.41
N GLN A 33 7.95 -0.37 -6.29
CA GLN A 33 8.95 -1.30 -5.78
C GLN A 33 8.34 -2.65 -5.39
N LEU A 34 7.15 -2.66 -4.76
CA LEU A 34 6.45 -3.90 -4.39
C LEU A 34 6.12 -4.78 -5.61
N GLY A 35 5.93 -4.19 -6.79
CA GLY A 35 5.62 -4.90 -8.03
C GLY A 35 6.85 -5.52 -8.72
N GLN A 36 8.06 -5.32 -8.21
CA GLN A 36 9.28 -5.92 -8.76
C GLN A 36 9.46 -7.35 -8.24
N ASP A 37 10.02 -8.24 -9.08
CA ASP A 37 10.06 -9.73 -8.96
C ASP A 37 10.52 -10.34 -7.62
N HIS A 38 10.96 -9.54 -6.64
CA HIS A 38 11.44 -10.00 -5.34
C HIS A 38 10.70 -9.42 -4.13
N PHE A 39 9.75 -8.50 -4.32
CA PHE A 39 9.11 -7.75 -3.23
C PHE A 39 7.66 -8.18 -2.95
N HIS A 40 7.07 -9.00 -3.82
CA HIS A 40 5.65 -9.41 -3.77
C HIS A 40 5.18 -9.98 -2.42
N ARG A 41 6.06 -10.57 -1.60
CA ARG A 41 5.68 -11.21 -0.32
C ARG A 41 6.47 -10.69 0.89
N LEU A 42 7.05 -9.49 0.80
CA LEU A 42 7.79 -8.93 1.92
C LEU A 42 6.89 -8.32 3.01
N GLY A 43 5.66 -7.97 2.66
CA GLY A 43 4.66 -7.53 3.62
C GLY A 43 4.10 -8.67 4.48
N GLU A 44 3.57 -8.33 5.65
CA GLU A 44 2.87 -9.26 6.53
C GLU A 44 1.59 -9.74 5.86
N GLU A 45 1.37 -11.06 5.80
CA GLU A 45 0.12 -11.63 5.31
C GLU A 45 -1.04 -11.27 6.25
N LEU A 46 -2.14 -10.78 5.68
CA LEU A 46 -3.33 -10.41 6.44
C LEU A 46 -4.33 -11.56 6.43
N ASP A 47 -4.34 -12.35 7.51
CA ASP A 47 -5.32 -13.40 7.75
C ASP A 47 -6.75 -12.82 7.76
N GLY A 48 -7.67 -13.45 7.01
CA GLY A 48 -9.09 -13.10 7.02
C GLY A 48 -9.74 -12.83 5.67
N TYR A 49 -9.00 -12.91 4.57
CA TYR A 49 -9.56 -12.88 3.20
C TYR A 49 -9.85 -14.27 2.62
N ASP A 50 -10.02 -15.27 3.50
CA ASP A 50 -10.38 -16.67 3.17
C ASP A 50 -11.85 -16.82 2.76
N GLY A 51 -12.20 -16.29 1.60
CA GLY A 51 -13.47 -16.57 0.91
C GLY A 51 -13.20 -16.85 -0.56
N PRO A 52 -14.00 -17.68 -1.26
CA PRO A 52 -13.83 -17.85 -2.70
C PRO A 52 -14.18 -16.54 -3.45
N PRO A 53 -13.33 -16.04 -4.36
CA PRO A 53 -12.02 -16.60 -4.77
C PRO A 53 -10.92 -16.32 -3.74
N ALA A 54 -10.04 -17.30 -3.51
CA ALA A 54 -8.92 -17.19 -2.57
C ALA A 54 -8.06 -15.95 -2.88
N ARG A 55 -7.66 -15.20 -1.85
CA ARG A 55 -6.89 -13.96 -1.98
C ARG A 55 -5.64 -14.03 -1.12
N GLU A 56 -4.51 -13.66 -1.70
CA GLU A 56 -3.24 -13.52 -0.99
C GLU A 56 -3.01 -12.02 -0.75
N VAL A 57 -3.41 -11.53 0.42
CA VAL A 57 -3.36 -10.10 0.78
C VAL A 57 -2.27 -9.84 1.80
N HIS A 58 -1.45 -8.83 1.55
CA HIS A 58 -0.35 -8.43 2.40
C HIS A 58 -0.46 -6.96 2.81
N ARG A 59 0.20 -6.64 3.92
CA ARG A 59 0.41 -5.29 4.45
C ARG A 59 1.88 -4.93 4.39
N TRP A 60 2.20 -3.81 3.74
CA TRP A 60 3.53 -3.22 3.72
C TRP A 60 3.56 -1.89 4.48
N VAL A 61 4.32 -1.83 5.56
CA VAL A 61 4.53 -0.61 6.33
C VAL A 61 5.70 0.18 5.71
N CYS A 62 5.48 1.45 5.39
CA CYS A 62 6.45 2.27 4.65
C CYS A 62 6.58 3.70 5.22
N LEU A 63 7.55 4.45 4.68
CA LEU A 63 7.81 5.85 5.02
C LEU A 63 7.93 6.10 6.54
N ALA A 64 8.80 5.31 7.19
CA ALA A 64 9.07 5.35 8.64
C ALA A 64 7.81 5.14 9.49
N ASP A 65 7.08 4.05 9.21
CA ASP A 65 5.91 3.57 9.96
C ASP A 65 4.70 4.51 9.94
N ARG A 66 4.63 5.42 8.96
CA ARG A 66 3.55 6.40 8.84
C ARG A 66 2.41 5.96 7.94
N TYR A 67 2.69 5.05 7.00
CA TYR A 67 1.70 4.60 6.05
C TYR A 67 1.80 3.11 5.81
N GLU A 68 0.67 2.53 5.42
CA GLU A 68 0.55 1.11 5.08
C GLU A 68 -0.03 0.97 3.68
N LEU A 69 0.58 0.11 2.86
CA LEU A 69 0.03 -0.34 1.59
C LEU A 69 -0.58 -1.72 1.80
N HIS A 70 -1.88 -1.85 1.56
CA HIS A 70 -2.54 -3.15 1.51
C HIS A 70 -2.61 -3.57 0.05
N TYR A 71 -2.07 -4.73 -0.26
CA TYR A 71 -1.96 -5.18 -1.64
C TYR A 71 -2.24 -6.67 -1.77
N GLU A 72 -2.78 -7.07 -2.92
CA GLU A 72 -3.04 -8.45 -3.27
C GLU A 72 -2.02 -8.95 -4.29
N VAL A 73 -1.54 -10.17 -4.11
CA VAL A 73 -0.63 -10.85 -5.04
C VAL A 73 -1.46 -11.65 -6.06
N LEU A 74 -1.16 -11.44 -7.34
CA LEU A 74 -1.89 -12.07 -8.45
C LEU A 74 -0.93 -12.86 -9.37
N PRO A 75 -1.27 -14.12 -9.72
CA PRO A 75 -2.32 -14.93 -9.13
C PRO A 75 -2.01 -15.31 -7.67
N PRO A 76 -3.04 -15.51 -6.82
CA PRO A 76 -2.84 -15.83 -5.41
C PRO A 76 -2.10 -17.15 -5.25
N TYR A 77 -1.14 -17.18 -4.33
CA TYR A 77 -0.29 -18.33 -3.97
C TYR A 77 0.56 -18.89 -5.11
N ALA A 78 0.68 -18.17 -6.23
CA ALA A 78 1.52 -18.61 -7.33
C ALA A 78 3.00 -18.59 -6.93
N GLU A 79 3.74 -19.66 -7.24
CA GLU A 79 5.19 -19.72 -6.98
C GLU A 79 5.91 -18.50 -7.58
N LYS A 80 5.44 -18.05 -8.75
CA LYS A 80 5.89 -16.83 -9.41
C LYS A 80 4.72 -15.86 -9.57
N PRO A 81 4.57 -14.89 -8.64
CA PRO A 81 3.68 -13.77 -8.84
C PRO A 81 4.02 -13.02 -10.13
N THR A 82 3.02 -12.49 -10.81
CA THR A 82 3.23 -11.66 -12.01
C THR A 82 2.81 -10.22 -11.80
N THR A 83 2.02 -9.96 -10.76
CA THR A 83 1.38 -8.67 -10.54
C THR A 83 1.03 -8.52 -9.06
N ILE A 84 1.09 -7.29 -8.58
CA ILE A 84 0.40 -6.87 -7.36
C ILE A 84 -0.74 -5.91 -7.71
N ALA A 85 -1.80 -5.95 -6.92
CA ALA A 85 -2.87 -4.95 -6.94
C ALA A 85 -2.90 -4.23 -5.59
N VAL A 86 -2.53 -2.94 -5.57
CA VAL A 86 -2.68 -2.10 -4.38
C VAL A 86 -4.16 -1.85 -4.14
N LEU A 87 -4.67 -2.35 -3.03
CA LEU A 87 -6.07 -2.26 -2.62
C LEU A 87 -6.35 -0.97 -1.86
N ARG A 88 -5.42 -0.57 -1.00
CA ARG A 88 -5.58 0.55 -0.08
C ARG A 88 -4.26 1.19 0.30
N VAL A 89 -4.30 2.49 0.59
CA VAL A 89 -3.25 3.20 1.32
C VAL A 89 -3.82 3.72 2.63
N TRP A 90 -3.17 3.42 3.75
CA TRP A 90 -3.63 3.81 5.08
C TRP A 90 -2.60 4.69 5.78
N ASP A 91 -3.07 5.65 6.58
CA ASP A 91 -2.22 6.49 7.44
C ASP A 91 -2.32 5.95 8.87
N THR A 92 -1.21 5.39 9.38
CA THR A 92 -1.16 4.69 10.68
C THR A 92 -1.49 5.59 11.86
N ARG A 93 -1.42 6.91 11.68
CA ARG A 93 -1.76 7.88 12.72
C ARG A 93 -3.26 8.03 12.93
N GLN A 94 -4.10 7.50 12.03
CA GLN A 94 -5.55 7.53 12.21
C GLN A 94 -6.03 6.57 13.31
N ASP A 95 -5.24 5.55 13.64
CA ASP A 95 -5.54 4.57 14.69
C ASP A 95 -5.04 4.98 16.09
N ARG A 96 -4.38 6.15 16.22
CA ARG A 96 -3.80 6.67 17.46
C ARG A 96 -4.46 7.98 17.90
#